data_AF-A0A1D1UV95-F1
#
_entry.id   AF-A0A1D1UV95-F1
#
_cell.length_a   1.000
_cell.length_b   1.000
_cell.length_c   1.000
_cell.angle_alpha   90.00
_cell.angle_beta   90.00
_cell.angle_gamma   90.00
#
_symmetry.space_group_name_H-M   'P 1'
#
loop_
_entity.id
_entity.type
_entity.pdbx_description
1 polymer ?
#
loop_
_entity_poly.entity_id
_entity_poly.type
_entity_poly.pdbx_seq_one_letter_code
_entity_poly.pdbx_strand_id
1 'polypeptide(L)'
;MNLSCFLPLLTVILLRITSQVRAVGCFVCDSLNGTNMACADPFDGILDSSNPSNSSYVADCMDGRKDSTGLFPARYCVKMFGTRWSTETSSYVHLFIRRCTLDSLGDQNGYFVWGGHSYKGSILTCDYDACNVSHGLRASLAVIWSVFSIFCAFECHIMLT
;
A
#
# COMPACT_ATOMS: atom_id res chain seq x y z
N MET A 1 -3.94 47.13 11.10
CA MET A 1 -3.90 45.73 10.65
C MET A 1 -4.90 44.93 11.49
N ASN A 2 -5.99 44.48 10.86
CA ASN A 2 -7.13 43.91 11.58
C ASN A 2 -6.83 42.51 12.12
N LEU A 3 -7.28 42.23 13.35
CA LEU A 3 -7.13 40.97 14.07
C LEU A 3 -7.70 39.76 13.29
N SER A 4 -8.64 40.01 12.38
CA SER A 4 -9.26 39.04 11.48
C SER A 4 -8.30 38.41 10.46
N CYS A 5 -7.12 38.99 10.21
CA CYS A 5 -6.11 38.42 9.30
C CYS A 5 -5.30 37.27 9.94
N PHE A 6 -5.25 37.22 11.29
CA PHE A 6 -4.44 36.23 12.02
C PHE A 6 -5.18 34.92 12.31
N LEU A 7 -6.53 34.94 12.30
CA LEU A 7 -7.35 33.73 12.47
C LEU A 7 -7.07 32.64 11.42
N PRO A 8 -7.05 32.93 10.09
CA PRO A 8 -6.78 31.89 9.09
C PRO A 8 -5.32 31.40 9.15
N LEU A 9 -4.39 32.24 9.59
CA LEU A 9 -2.99 31.84 9.77
C LEU A 9 -2.84 30.88 10.97
N LEU A 10 -3.52 31.18 12.08
CA LEU A 10 -3.51 30.35 13.27
C LEU A 10 -4.19 28.98 13.03
N THR A 11 -5.29 28.93 12.27
CA THR A 11 -5.93 27.66 11.91
C THR A 11 -5.05 26.80 11.02
N VAL A 12 -4.36 27.40 10.03
CA VAL A 12 -3.38 26.68 9.20
C VAL A 12 -2.22 26.15 10.04
N ILE A 13 -1.70 26.93 11.00
CA ILE A 13 -0.62 26.49 11.89
C ILE A 13 -1.09 25.34 12.77
N LEU A 14 -2.28 25.41 13.39
CA LEU A 14 -2.81 24.36 14.25
C LEU A 14 -3.08 23.04 13.49
N LEU A 15 -3.50 23.11 12.23
CA LEU A 15 -3.70 21.94 11.36
C LEU A 15 -2.38 21.24 10.96
N ARG A 16 -1.23 21.90 11.08
CA ARG A 16 0.10 21.31 10.79
C ARG A 16 0.68 20.52 11.97
N ILE A 17 0.21 20.74 13.20
CA ILE A 17 0.83 20.21 14.42
C ILE A 17 0.45 18.73 14.67
N THR A 18 -0.61 18.23 14.01
CA THR A 18 -1.04 16.83 14.14
C THR A 18 -0.28 15.90 13.18
N SER A 19 1.06 15.85 13.24
CA SER A 19 1.78 14.74 12.61
C SER A 19 1.78 13.55 13.57
N GLN A 20 0.76 12.68 13.46
CA GLN A 20 0.79 11.40 14.16
C GLN A 20 1.82 10.49 13.47
N VAL A 21 2.80 10.00 14.22
CA VAL A 21 3.64 8.88 13.78
C VAL A 21 2.75 7.64 13.85
N ARG A 22 2.17 7.24 12.71
CA ARG A 22 1.39 6.00 12.59
C ARG A 22 2.20 4.93 11.87
N ALA A 23 1.95 3.69 12.27
CA ALA A 23 2.37 2.54 11.50
C ALA A 23 1.58 2.50 10.18
N VAL A 24 2.23 2.05 9.10
CA VAL A 24 1.53 1.89 7.82
C VAL A 24 0.55 0.70 7.90
N GLY A 25 -0.61 0.85 7.28
CA GLY A 25 -1.55 -0.26 7.08
C GLY A 25 -1.24 -1.02 5.80
N CYS A 26 -1.01 -2.33 5.87
CA CYS A 26 -0.63 -3.15 4.71
C CYS A 26 -1.58 -4.33 4.52
N PHE A 27 -1.69 -4.84 3.29
CA PHE A 27 -2.16 -6.20 3.10
C PHE A 27 -1.08 -7.18 3.55
N VAL A 28 -1.48 -8.20 4.31
CA VAL A 28 -0.59 -9.25 4.81
C VAL A 28 -1.13 -10.61 4.37
N CYS A 29 -0.29 -11.40 3.69
CA CYS A 29 -0.60 -12.75 3.26
C CYS A 29 0.65 -13.48 2.75
N ASP A 30 0.57 -14.79 2.73
CA ASP A 30 1.49 -15.67 2.02
C ASP A 30 0.68 -16.71 1.21
N SER A 31 1.24 -17.12 0.09
CA SER A 31 0.67 -18.17 -0.77
C SER A 31 1.79 -18.93 -1.44
N LEU A 32 1.80 -20.24 -1.23
CA LEU A 32 2.71 -21.16 -1.90
C LEU A 32 1.86 -22.06 -2.79
N ASN A 33 2.12 -22.00 -4.09
CA ASN A 33 1.40 -22.78 -5.10
C ASN A 33 -0.14 -22.61 -5.04
N GLY A 34 -0.61 -21.40 -4.72
CA GLY A 34 -2.04 -21.08 -4.69
C GLY A 34 -2.77 -21.47 -3.40
N THR A 35 -2.07 -21.83 -2.31
CA THR A 35 -2.70 -22.09 -1.00
C THR A 35 -3.57 -20.94 -0.51
N ASN A 36 -3.24 -19.71 -0.90
CA ASN A 36 -4.07 -18.53 -0.71
C ASN A 36 -4.20 -17.78 -2.04
N MET A 37 -5.35 -17.95 -2.70
CA MET A 37 -5.63 -17.30 -3.98
C MET A 37 -5.78 -15.78 -3.85
N ALA A 38 -6.27 -15.28 -2.71
CA ALA A 38 -6.42 -13.85 -2.45
C ALA A 38 -5.07 -13.11 -2.33
N CYS A 39 -3.98 -13.83 -2.07
CA CYS A 39 -2.64 -13.26 -2.02
C CYS A 39 -2.02 -12.99 -3.41
N ALA A 40 -2.44 -13.74 -4.43
CA ALA A 40 -2.04 -13.51 -5.81
C ALA A 40 -2.78 -12.28 -6.43
N ASP A 41 -2.42 -11.89 -7.65
CA ASP A 41 -3.19 -10.92 -8.46
C ASP A 41 -3.97 -11.72 -9.54
N PRO A 42 -5.25 -11.45 -9.92
CA PRO A 42 -6.01 -10.18 -9.86
C PRO A 42 -7.31 -10.21 -9.01
N PHE A 43 -7.77 -9.01 -8.65
CA PHE A 43 -8.84 -8.68 -7.69
C PHE A 43 -10.19 -9.43 -7.81
N ASP A 44 -10.51 -10.22 -6.79
CA ASP A 44 -11.87 -10.30 -6.21
C ASP A 44 -11.92 -9.77 -4.75
N GLY A 45 -10.76 -9.45 -4.15
CA GLY A 45 -10.64 -9.12 -2.71
C GLY A 45 -11.18 -7.76 -2.25
N ILE A 46 -11.76 -6.94 -3.13
CA ILE A 46 -12.57 -5.78 -2.70
C ILE A 46 -14.03 -6.17 -2.43
N LEU A 47 -14.46 -7.40 -2.80
CA LEU A 47 -15.85 -7.83 -2.74
C LEU A 47 -16.06 -9.18 -2.06
N ASP A 48 -15.32 -9.52 -1.00
CA ASP A 48 -15.84 -10.57 -0.11
C ASP A 48 -15.37 -10.43 1.35
N SER A 49 -16.15 -9.71 2.15
CA SER A 49 -16.02 -9.71 3.62
C SER A 49 -16.56 -11.00 4.29
N SER A 50 -17.07 -11.97 3.51
CA SER A 50 -17.71 -13.18 4.01
C SER A 50 -16.83 -14.44 3.96
N ASN A 51 -15.61 -14.37 3.43
CA ASN A 51 -14.68 -15.51 3.37
C ASN A 51 -13.38 -15.28 4.17
N PRO A 52 -13.07 -16.12 5.18
CA PRO A 52 -11.90 -15.95 6.07
C PRO A 52 -10.54 -16.34 5.46
N SER A 53 -10.46 -16.53 4.13
CA SER A 53 -9.25 -16.96 3.41
C SER A 53 -8.46 -15.79 2.78
N ASN A 54 -8.82 -14.55 3.11
CA ASN A 54 -8.42 -13.35 2.39
C ASN A 54 -7.12 -12.73 2.88
N SER A 55 -6.31 -12.17 1.96
CA SER A 55 -5.26 -11.23 2.31
C SER A 55 -5.82 -10.15 3.22
N SER A 56 -5.41 -10.13 4.49
CA SER A 56 -6.00 -9.26 5.49
C SER A 56 -5.31 -7.91 5.44
N TYR A 57 -6.10 -6.85 5.36
CA TYR A 57 -5.59 -5.52 5.63
C TYR A 57 -5.34 -5.42 7.14
N VAL A 58 -4.10 -5.15 7.52
CA VAL A 58 -3.69 -4.95 8.90
C VAL A 58 -3.43 -3.47 9.09
N ALA A 59 -4.33 -2.79 9.80
CA ALA A 59 -4.12 -1.42 10.25
C ALA A 59 -2.99 -1.38 11.29
N ASP A 60 -2.26 -0.27 11.33
CA ASP A 60 -1.11 -0.06 12.23
C ASP A 60 -0.15 -1.26 12.26
N CYS A 61 0.29 -1.70 11.08
CA CYS A 61 1.03 -2.95 10.94
C CYS A 61 2.36 -2.93 11.69
N MET A 62 2.73 -4.06 12.29
CA MET A 62 3.89 -4.18 13.15
C MET A 62 4.85 -5.22 12.59
N ASP A 63 6.16 -4.96 12.66
CA ASP A 63 7.20 -5.89 12.23
C ASP A 63 8.34 -5.96 13.25
N GLY A 64 9.07 -7.07 13.25
CA GLY A 64 10.24 -7.28 14.11
C GLY A 64 11.49 -6.67 13.51
N ARG A 65 12.37 -6.12 14.36
CA ARG A 65 13.72 -5.71 13.93
C ARG A 65 14.71 -6.84 14.25
N LYS A 66 15.59 -7.13 13.29
CA LYS A 66 16.72 -8.02 13.54
C LYS A 66 17.51 -7.51 14.77
N ASP A 67 17.86 -8.42 15.68
CA ASP A 67 18.65 -8.12 16.88
C ASP A 67 17.92 -7.21 17.91
N SER A 68 16.59 -7.11 17.85
CA SER A 68 15.77 -6.44 18.87
C SER A 68 14.62 -7.33 19.33
N THR A 69 14.28 -7.26 20.62
CA THR A 69 13.10 -7.94 21.16
C THR A 69 11.86 -7.07 21.00
N GLY A 70 10.78 -7.62 20.45
CA GLY A 70 9.49 -6.96 20.32
C GLY A 70 9.14 -6.56 18.89
N LEU A 71 8.00 -5.89 18.76
CA LEU A 71 7.42 -5.45 17.50
C LEU A 71 7.45 -3.93 17.43
N PHE A 72 7.67 -3.40 16.23
CA PHE A 72 7.79 -1.97 15.98
C PHE A 72 6.83 -1.53 14.87
N PRO A 73 6.38 -0.26 14.90
CA PRO A 73 5.58 0.33 13.83
C PRO A 73 6.25 0.16 12.47
N ALA A 74 5.62 -0.62 11.59
CA ALA A 74 6.11 -0.80 10.23
C ALA A 74 6.01 0.53 9.46
N ARG A 75 6.93 0.71 8.52
CA ARG A 75 7.03 1.91 7.69
C ARG A 75 6.77 1.64 6.22
N TYR A 76 6.91 0.37 5.81
CA TYR A 76 6.79 -0.03 4.42
C TYR A 76 5.84 -1.21 4.29
N CYS A 77 5.12 -1.26 3.18
CA CYS A 77 4.49 -2.47 2.69
C CYS A 77 5.34 -3.04 1.57
N VAL A 78 5.48 -4.36 1.54
CA VAL A 78 6.14 -5.08 0.45
C VAL A 78 5.17 -6.04 -0.22
N LYS A 79 5.36 -6.19 -1.52
CA LYS A 79 4.70 -7.19 -2.36
C LYS A 79 5.79 -7.96 -3.11
N MET A 80 5.79 -9.26 -2.94
CA MET A 80 6.77 -10.16 -3.55
C MET A 80 6.05 -11.24 -4.31
N PHE A 81 6.49 -11.50 -5.54
CA PHE A 81 6.07 -12.69 -6.28
C PHE A 81 7.31 -13.35 -6.87
N GLY A 82 7.33 -14.68 -6.92
CA GLY A 82 8.44 -15.39 -7.50
C GLY A 82 8.11 -16.83 -7.88
N THR A 83 8.93 -17.40 -8.73
CA THR A 83 8.83 -18.80 -9.15
C THR A 83 10.14 -19.52 -8.99
N ARG A 84 10.06 -20.81 -8.67
CA ARG A 84 11.22 -21.72 -8.67
C ARG A 84 10.83 -23.06 -9.27
N TRP A 85 11.81 -23.78 -9.82
CA TRP A 85 11.62 -25.19 -10.14
C TRP A 85 11.78 -26.04 -8.87
N SER A 86 10.93 -27.05 -8.70
CA SER A 86 11.04 -28.04 -7.63
C SER A 86 11.37 -29.40 -8.21
N THR A 87 12.50 -29.97 -7.80
CA THR A 87 12.94 -31.31 -8.23
C THR A 87 12.10 -32.41 -7.61
N GLU A 88 11.56 -32.22 -6.40
CA GLU A 88 10.68 -33.19 -5.73
C GLU A 88 9.35 -33.38 -6.48
N THR A 89 8.72 -32.27 -6.88
CA THR A 89 7.42 -32.32 -7.56
C THR A 89 7.53 -32.27 -9.08
N SER A 90 8.76 -32.09 -9.61
CA SER A 90 9.02 -31.89 -11.04
C SER A 90 8.13 -30.81 -11.67
N SER A 91 7.94 -29.70 -10.95
CA SER A 91 7.02 -28.63 -11.33
C SER A 91 7.50 -27.26 -10.86
N TYR A 92 6.94 -26.19 -11.44
CA TYR A 92 7.13 -24.84 -10.94
C TYR A 92 6.34 -24.62 -9.65
N VAL A 93 6.99 -23.98 -8.68
CA VAL A 93 6.39 -23.52 -7.43
C VAL A 93 6.28 -22.01 -7.49
N HIS A 94 5.06 -21.50 -7.32
CA HIS A 94 4.74 -20.09 -7.31
C HIS A 94 4.65 -19.58 -5.87
N LEU A 95 5.22 -18.40 -5.61
CA LEU A 95 5.22 -17.75 -4.31
C LEU A 95 4.62 -16.35 -4.45
N PHE A 96 3.67 -16.01 -3.58
CA PHE A 96 3.16 -14.65 -3.42
C PHE A 96 3.18 -14.28 -1.94
N ILE A 97 3.71 -13.10 -1.63
CA ILE A 97 3.81 -12.60 -0.25
C ILE A 97 3.48 -11.12 -0.25
N ARG A 98 2.62 -10.72 0.68
CA ARG A 98 2.42 -9.34 1.08
C ARG A 98 2.72 -9.25 2.58
N ARG A 99 3.54 -8.29 3.00
CA ARG A 99 3.84 -8.07 4.43
C ARG A 99 4.16 -6.61 4.68
N CYS A 100 4.10 -6.19 5.94
CA CYS A 100 4.70 -4.93 6.36
C CYS A 100 6.16 -5.15 6.79
N THR A 101 6.98 -4.11 6.63
CA THR A 101 8.40 -4.13 7.01
C THR A 101 8.83 -2.83 7.67
N LEU A 102 9.84 -2.92 8.55
CA LEU A 102 10.49 -1.73 9.14
C LEU A 102 11.38 -1.01 8.13
N ASP A 103 12.06 -1.77 7.29
CA ASP A 103 13.04 -1.30 6.31
C ASP A 103 12.54 -1.56 4.88
N SER A 104 12.96 -0.70 3.95
CA SER A 104 12.66 -0.89 2.54
C SER A 104 13.48 -2.06 1.98
N LEU A 105 12.82 -2.94 1.21
CA LEU A 105 13.49 -4.01 0.48
C LEU A 105 13.88 -3.60 -0.95
N GLY A 106 13.66 -2.32 -1.29
CA GLY A 106 13.82 -1.77 -2.63
C GLY A 106 12.80 -2.31 -3.62
N ASP A 107 12.88 -1.79 -4.84
CA ASP A 107 12.15 -2.30 -6.00
C ASP A 107 13.14 -3.01 -6.90
N GLN A 108 12.97 -4.33 -7.07
CA GLN A 108 13.93 -5.14 -7.80
C GLN A 108 13.27 -6.29 -8.55
N ASN A 109 13.79 -6.56 -9.74
CA ASN A 109 13.50 -7.75 -10.54
C ASN A 109 14.76 -8.62 -10.55
N GLY A 110 14.62 -9.91 -10.26
CA GLY A 110 15.77 -10.81 -10.20
C GLY A 110 15.52 -12.02 -9.33
N TYR A 111 16.49 -12.34 -8.49
CA TYR A 111 16.42 -13.46 -7.56
C TYR A 111 16.34 -12.97 -6.13
N PHE A 112 15.49 -13.59 -5.33
CA PHE A 112 15.42 -13.36 -3.89
C PHE A 112 15.28 -14.69 -3.14
N VAL A 113 15.70 -14.70 -1.88
CA VAL A 113 15.64 -15.90 -1.03
C VAL A 113 14.46 -15.78 -0.08
N TRP A 114 13.63 -16.82 -0.04
CA TRP A 114 12.52 -16.95 0.90
C TRP A 114 12.42 -18.40 1.39
N GLY A 115 12.29 -18.60 2.71
CA GLY A 115 12.17 -19.94 3.29
C GLY A 115 13.32 -20.89 2.92
N GLY A 116 14.54 -20.38 2.75
CA GLY A 116 15.70 -21.17 2.34
C GLY A 116 15.77 -21.51 0.84
N HIS A 117 14.81 -21.07 0.03
CA HIS A 117 14.80 -21.30 -1.41
C HIS A 117 15.01 -20.00 -2.20
N SER A 118 15.71 -20.10 -3.34
CA SER A 118 15.86 -19.00 -4.29
C SER A 118 14.69 -18.99 -5.27
N TYR A 119 14.05 -17.82 -5.42
CA TYR A 119 12.96 -17.56 -6.34
C TYR A 119 13.36 -16.51 -7.36
N LYS A 120 12.96 -16.69 -8.61
CA LYS A 120 13.05 -15.66 -9.65
C LYS A 120 11.74 -14.87 -9.68
N GLY A 121 11.80 -13.55 -9.53
CA GLY A 121 10.62 -12.71 -9.55
C GLY A 121 10.89 -11.25 -9.18
N SER A 122 9.93 -10.61 -8.54
CA SER A 122 10.00 -9.19 -8.20
C SER A 122 9.65 -8.91 -6.75
N ILE A 123 10.28 -7.87 -6.22
CA ILE A 123 9.98 -7.23 -4.94
C ILE A 123 9.58 -5.79 -5.24
N LEU A 124 8.45 -5.36 -4.68
CA LEU A 124 7.95 -4.00 -4.75
C LEU A 124 7.74 -3.49 -3.32
N THR A 125 8.18 -2.27 -3.06
CA THR A 125 8.12 -1.61 -1.75
C THR A 125 7.44 -0.25 -1.87
N CYS A 126 6.59 0.10 -0.89
CA CYS A 126 5.91 1.38 -0.82
C CYS A 126 5.61 1.76 0.64
N ASP A 127 5.29 3.02 0.94
CA ASP A 127 5.29 3.58 2.30
C ASP A 127 3.98 4.29 2.69
N TYR A 128 2.86 3.90 2.07
CA TYR A 128 1.53 4.44 2.36
C TYR A 128 0.49 3.33 2.51
N ASP A 129 -0.62 3.63 3.17
CA ASP A 129 -1.63 2.61 3.50
C ASP A 129 -2.17 1.89 2.25
N ALA A 130 -2.30 0.57 2.36
CA ALA A 130 -2.81 -0.33 1.33
C ALA A 130 -2.05 -0.25 -0.01
N CYS A 131 -0.80 0.24 -0.03
CA CYS A 131 -0.05 0.44 -1.27
C CYS A 131 0.39 -0.86 -1.95
N ASN A 132 0.51 -1.96 -1.20
CA ASN A 132 0.88 -3.28 -1.72
C ASN A 132 -0.32 -4.08 -2.29
N VAL A 133 -1.40 -3.38 -2.61
CA VAL A 133 -2.56 -3.88 -3.36
C VAL A 133 -2.20 -4.11 -4.83
N SER A 134 -2.95 -4.93 -5.56
CA SER A 134 -2.91 -4.94 -7.03
C SER A 134 -3.33 -3.57 -7.59
N HIS A 135 -2.70 -3.07 -8.65
CA HIS A 135 -3.18 -1.84 -9.28
C HIS A 135 -4.36 -2.15 -10.22
N GLY A 136 -5.58 -1.80 -9.79
CA GLY A 136 -6.67 -1.54 -10.74
C GLY A 136 -6.47 -0.16 -11.36
N LEU A 137 -6.97 0.09 -12.58
CA LEU A 137 -6.91 1.42 -13.19
C LEU A 137 -7.45 2.48 -12.20
N ARG A 138 -6.57 3.32 -11.66
CA ARG A 138 -6.98 4.47 -10.84
C ARG A 138 -7.45 5.56 -11.79
N ALA A 139 -8.75 5.87 -11.77
CA ALA A 139 -9.25 7.09 -12.40
C ALA A 139 -8.59 8.31 -11.75
N SER A 140 -7.98 9.18 -12.56
CA SER A 140 -7.23 10.33 -12.06
C SER A 140 -8.16 11.37 -11.46
N LEU A 141 -8.00 11.64 -10.16
CA LEU A 141 -8.72 12.71 -9.46
C LEU A 141 -8.42 14.09 -10.06
N ALA A 142 -7.29 14.27 -10.75
CA ALA A 142 -6.95 15.52 -11.43
C ALA A 142 -7.97 15.91 -12.50
N VAL A 143 -8.65 14.93 -13.11
CA VAL A 143 -9.74 15.17 -14.08
C VAL A 143 -10.98 15.74 -13.37
N ILE A 144 -11.25 15.33 -12.13
CA ILE A 144 -12.39 15.84 -11.35
C ILE A 144 -12.13 17.29 -10.91
N TRP A 145 -10.91 17.58 -10.47
CA TRP A 145 -10.50 18.93 -10.05
C TRP A 145 -10.44 19.94 -11.21
N SER A 146 -10.03 19.50 -12.41
CA SER A 146 -10.04 20.37 -13.60
C SER A 146 -11.47 20.72 -14.01
N VAL A 147 -12.41 19.77 -13.94
CA VAL A 147 -13.83 20.01 -14.24
C VAL A 147 -14.45 20.99 -13.22
N PHE A 148 -14.20 20.81 -11.92
CA PHE A 148 -14.75 21.71 -10.89
C PHE A 148 -14.24 23.15 -11.02
N SER A 149 -12.96 23.32 -11.36
CA SER A 149 -12.34 24.63 -11.59
C SER A 149 -12.94 25.35 -12.80
N ILE A 150 -13.25 24.60 -13.87
CA ILE A 150 -13.92 25.12 -15.06
C ILE A 150 -15.34 25.56 -14.73
N PHE A 151 -16.11 24.74 -14.00
CA PHE A 151 -17.47 25.10 -13.57
C PHE A 151 -17.51 26.36 -12.69
N CYS A 152 -16.60 26.50 -11.72
CA CYS A 152 -16.50 27.71 -10.91
C CYS A 152 -16.12 28.97 -11.73
N ALA A 153 -15.25 28.83 -12.73
CA ALA A 153 -14.90 29.95 -13.61
C ALA A 153 -16.09 30.41 -14.47
N PHE A 154 -16.94 29.48 -14.93
CA PHE A 154 -18.15 29.79 -15.68
C PHE A 154 -19.19 30.56 -14.84
N GLU A 155 -19.47 30.14 -13.60
CA GLU A 155 -20.42 30.88 -12.75
C GLU A 155 -19.89 32.26 -12.33
N CYS A 156 -18.58 32.39 -12.12
CA CYS A 156 -17.95 33.68 -11.82
C CYS A 156 -18.10 34.67 -12.99
N HIS A 157 -18.02 34.20 -14.24
CA HIS A 157 -18.21 35.05 -15.42
C HIS A 157 -19.68 35.52 -15.58
N ILE A 158 -20.66 34.70 -15.21
CA ILE A 158 -22.09 35.06 -15.28
C ILE A 158 -22.45 36.12 -14.21
N MET A 159 -21.80 36.10 -13.05
CA MET A 159 -22.02 37.09 -11.99
C MET A 159 -21.44 38.48 -12.27
N LEU A 160 -20.60 38.62 -13.31
CA LEU A 160 -19.91 39.86 -13.69
C LEU A 160 -20.52 40.55 -14.93
N THR A 161 -21.58 39.98 -15.52
CA THR A 161 -22.36 40.55 -16.63
C THR A 161 -23.76 40.92 -16.19
#